data_AF-A0A3Q0SAS4-F1
#
_entry.id   AF-A0A3Q0SAS4-F1
#
_cell.length_a   1.000
_cell.length_b   1.000
_cell.length_c   1.000
_cell.angle_alpha   90.00
_cell.angle_beta   90.00
_cell.angle_gamma   90.00
#
_symmetry.space_group_name_H-M   'P 1'
#
loop_
_entity.id
_entity.type
_entity.pdbx_description
1 polymer ?
#
loop_
_entity_poly.entity_id
_entity_poly.type
_entity_poly.pdbx_seq_one_letter_code
_entity_poly.pdbx_strand_id
1 'polypeptide(L)'
;MQLITTLYRFMDEDRKSTALKALQGIIWRSGYQNGDFRGHLYPEVAGQLAVWQQQGLKLYVYSSGSVEAQKLLFGYSDAGDLRPLFSGYFDTHVGAKRDVASYRNIASEIGIDPDALLFLSDIHQELDAARTAGWHTCQLIRNDADEQSQHPQVNRFDHIDLGEFAS
;
A
#
# COMPACT_ATOMS: atom_id res chain seq x y z
N MET A 1 6.73 -35.37 -7.34
CA MET A 1 7.54 -34.97 -6.17
C MET A 1 8.55 -33.86 -6.45
N GLN A 2 9.31 -33.87 -7.56
CA GLN A 2 10.36 -32.86 -7.83
C GLN A 2 9.90 -31.39 -7.91
N LEU A 3 8.69 -31.11 -8.41
CA LEU A 3 8.20 -29.73 -8.56
C LEU A 3 8.00 -29.03 -7.21
N ILE A 4 7.39 -29.72 -6.24
CA ILE A 4 7.14 -29.21 -4.89
C ILE A 4 8.47 -28.94 -4.18
N THR A 5 9.42 -29.88 -4.23
CA THR A 5 10.77 -29.71 -3.67
C THR A 5 11.51 -28.53 -4.30
N THR A 6 11.32 -28.29 -5.61
CA THR A 6 11.94 -27.15 -6.31
C THR A 6 11.33 -25.82 -5.86
N LEU A 7 10.02 -25.78 -5.63
CA LEU A 7 9.32 -24.58 -5.17
C LEU A 7 9.65 -24.23 -3.71
N TYR A 8 9.75 -25.22 -2.82
CA TYR A 8 10.23 -25.00 -1.45
C TYR A 8 11.66 -24.45 -1.45
N ARG A 9 12.55 -25.01 -2.26
CA ARG A 9 13.91 -24.49 -2.39
C ARG A 9 13.93 -23.05 -2.92
N PHE A 10 13.02 -22.69 -3.84
CA PHE A 10 12.91 -21.30 -4.29
C PHE A 10 12.41 -20.36 -3.18
N MET A 11 11.58 -20.84 -2.25
CA MET A 11 11.18 -20.08 -1.07
C MET A 11 12.34 -19.92 -0.09
N ASP A 12 13.05 -21.00 0.21
CA ASP A 12 14.19 -21.00 1.15
C ASP A 12 15.37 -20.14 0.64
N GLU A 13 15.57 -20.08 -0.68
CA GLU A 13 16.62 -19.28 -1.33
C GLU A 13 16.20 -17.83 -1.64
N ASP A 14 14.99 -17.40 -1.25
CA ASP A 14 14.36 -16.13 -1.66
C ASP A 14 14.49 -15.86 -3.17
N ARG A 15 14.38 -16.93 -3.96
CA ARG A 15 14.69 -16.89 -5.39
C ARG A 15 13.51 -16.31 -6.14
N LYS A 16 13.71 -15.14 -6.77
CA LYS A 16 12.72 -14.51 -7.66
C LYS A 16 12.41 -15.38 -8.90
N SER A 17 11.48 -16.32 -8.75
CA SER A 17 11.02 -17.22 -9.81
C SER A 17 9.62 -16.83 -10.29
N THR A 18 9.46 -16.60 -11.59
CA THR A 18 8.15 -16.30 -12.21
C THR A 18 7.12 -17.39 -11.94
N ALA A 19 7.54 -18.67 -11.96
CA ALA A 19 6.66 -19.80 -11.68
C ALA A 19 6.19 -19.84 -10.22
N LEU A 20 7.08 -19.50 -9.27
CA LEU A 20 6.71 -19.41 -7.85
C LEU A 20 5.74 -18.26 -7.61
N LYS A 21 5.99 -17.08 -8.19
CA LYS A 21 5.06 -15.94 -8.11
C LYS A 21 3.68 -16.26 -8.72
N ALA A 22 3.65 -16.96 -9.84
CA ALA A 22 2.39 -17.38 -10.47
C ALA A 22 1.61 -18.32 -9.55
N LEU A 23 2.28 -19.30 -8.93
CA LEU A 23 1.65 -20.22 -7.99
C LEU A 23 1.15 -19.51 -6.73
N GLN A 24 1.96 -18.61 -6.15
CA GLN A 24 1.55 -17.78 -5.00
C GLN A 24 0.30 -16.97 -5.33
N GLY A 25 0.24 -16.36 -6.52
CA GLY A 25 -0.94 -15.65 -7.00
C GLY A 25 -2.18 -16.54 -7.12
N ILE A 26 -2.03 -17.78 -7.61
CA ILE A 26 -3.13 -18.76 -7.69
C ILE A 26 -3.63 -19.15 -6.30
N ILE A 27 -2.72 -19.46 -5.37
CA ILE A 27 -3.06 -19.85 -3.99
C ILE A 27 -3.77 -18.71 -3.27
N TRP A 28 -3.25 -17.48 -3.34
CA TRP A 28 -3.90 -16.32 -2.74
C TRP A 28 -5.28 -16.07 -3.34
N ARG A 29 -5.41 -16.09 -4.67
CA ARG A 29 -6.70 -15.90 -5.33
C ARG A 29 -7.72 -16.94 -4.87
N SER A 30 -7.34 -18.22 -4.87
CA SER A 30 -8.22 -19.30 -4.42
C SER A 30 -8.61 -19.13 -2.96
N GLY A 31 -7.65 -18.84 -2.08
CA GLY A 31 -7.92 -18.70 -0.65
C GLY A 31 -8.82 -17.50 -0.32
N TYR A 32 -8.64 -16.36 -0.99
CA TYR A 32 -9.55 -15.22 -0.83
C TYR A 32 -10.95 -15.52 -1.39
N GLN A 33 -11.04 -16.13 -2.58
CA GLN A 33 -12.32 -16.47 -3.22
C GLN A 33 -13.14 -17.49 -2.44
N ASN A 34 -12.48 -18.47 -1.83
CA ASN A 34 -13.10 -19.51 -1.02
C ASN A 34 -13.38 -19.07 0.42
N GLY A 35 -12.88 -17.89 0.83
CA GLY A 35 -13.00 -17.37 2.20
C GLY A 35 -12.00 -17.96 3.19
N ASP A 36 -10.99 -18.71 2.72
CA ASP A 36 -9.89 -19.24 3.53
C ASP A 36 -8.97 -18.10 4.03
N PHE A 37 -8.92 -16.98 3.30
CA PHE A 37 -8.20 -15.76 3.66
C PHE A 37 -9.13 -14.55 3.67
N ARG A 38 -8.85 -13.61 4.56
CA ARG A 38 -9.51 -12.30 4.61
C ARG A 38 -8.50 -11.18 4.74
N GLY A 39 -8.80 -10.08 4.06
CA GLY A 39 -8.00 -8.87 4.16
C GLY A 39 -8.26 -8.21 5.50
N HIS A 40 -7.36 -8.45 6.45
CA HIS A 40 -7.45 -7.82 7.76
C HIS A 40 -7.06 -6.36 7.66
N LEU A 41 -7.96 -5.49 8.10
CA LEU A 41 -7.76 -4.05 8.21
C LEU A 41 -8.03 -3.63 9.64
N TYR A 42 -7.36 -2.56 10.09
CA TYR A 42 -7.72 -1.96 11.36
C TYR A 42 -9.16 -1.41 11.28
N PRO A 43 -9.97 -1.53 12.35
CA PRO A 43 -11.41 -1.27 12.30
C PRO A 43 -11.79 0.10 11.74
N GLU A 44 -10.96 1.13 11.93
CA GLU A 44 -11.23 2.49 11.47
C GLU A 44 -10.91 2.74 10.00
N VAL A 45 -10.07 1.90 9.38
CA VAL A 45 -9.49 2.19 8.06
C VAL A 45 -10.57 2.28 7.00
N ALA A 46 -11.46 1.29 6.92
CA ALA A 46 -12.51 1.27 5.91
C ALA A 46 -13.45 2.48 6.02
N GLY A 47 -13.83 2.83 7.25
CA GLY A 47 -14.68 4.00 7.51
C GLY A 47 -14.00 5.29 7.09
N GLN A 48 -12.73 5.49 7.46
CA GLN A 48 -12.01 6.72 7.14
C GLN A 48 -11.72 6.86 5.64
N LEU A 49 -11.36 5.77 4.95
CA LEU A 49 -11.19 5.79 3.49
C LEU A 49 -12.49 6.18 2.78
N ALA A 50 -13.64 5.67 3.25
CA ALA A 50 -14.94 6.06 2.69
C ALA A 50 -15.24 7.55 2.90
N VAL A 51 -14.93 8.10 4.08
CA VAL A 51 -15.07 9.54 4.37
C VAL A 51 -14.22 10.37 3.41
N TRP A 52 -12.95 10.03 3.23
CA TRP A 52 -12.06 10.74 2.30
C TRP A 52 -12.54 10.66 0.85
N GLN A 53 -13.02 9.50 0.40
CA GLN A 53 -13.59 9.37 -0.94
C GLN A 53 -14.84 10.26 -1.10
N GLN A 54 -15.71 10.33 -0.10
CA GLN A 54 -16.91 11.19 -0.11
C GLN A 54 -16.56 12.68 -0.10
N GLN A 55 -15.41 13.06 0.46
CA GLN A 55 -14.84 14.40 0.36
C GLN A 55 -14.25 14.72 -1.02
N GLY A 56 -14.25 13.75 -1.95
CA GLY A 56 -13.76 13.91 -3.32
C GLY A 56 -12.28 13.55 -3.49
N LEU A 57 -11.61 12.99 -2.48
CA LEU A 57 -10.23 12.56 -2.60
C LEU A 57 -10.09 11.31 -3.47
N LYS A 58 -9.06 11.31 -4.31
CA LYS A 58 -8.62 10.12 -5.03
C LYS A 58 -7.67 9.33 -4.14
N LEU A 59 -8.02 8.07 -3.89
CA LEU A 59 -7.23 7.19 -3.03
C LEU A 59 -6.43 6.22 -3.88
N TYR A 60 -5.14 6.05 -3.58
CA TYR A 60 -4.25 5.13 -4.30
C TYR A 60 -3.53 4.23 -3.30
N VAL A 61 -3.16 3.03 -3.74
CA VAL A 61 -2.33 2.10 -2.95
C VAL A 61 -0.96 2.01 -3.60
N TYR A 62 0.11 2.06 -2.81
CA TYR A 62 1.47 1.74 -3.27
C TYR A 62 2.13 0.73 -2.32
N SER A 63 2.42 -0.47 -2.81
CA SER A 63 2.93 -1.58 -1.99
C SER A 63 3.98 -2.41 -2.72
N SER A 64 4.78 -3.18 -1.98
CA SER A 64 5.70 -4.16 -2.57
C SER A 64 4.98 -5.40 -3.13
N GLY A 65 3.76 -5.68 -2.63
CA GLY A 65 2.89 -6.71 -3.19
C GLY A 65 2.38 -6.33 -4.58
N SER A 66 2.18 -7.31 -5.45
CA SER A 66 1.67 -7.05 -6.81
C SER A 66 0.31 -6.36 -6.77
N VAL A 67 -0.01 -5.58 -7.80
CA VAL A 67 -1.35 -4.96 -7.95
C VAL A 67 -2.48 -5.99 -7.79
N GLU A 68 -2.30 -7.20 -8.33
CA GLU A 68 -3.27 -8.29 -8.18
C GLU A 68 -3.45 -8.72 -6.71
N ALA A 69 -2.37 -8.83 -5.94
CA ALA A 69 -2.44 -9.17 -4.52
C ALA A 69 -3.11 -8.05 -3.71
N GLN A 70 -2.83 -6.79 -4.03
CA GLN A 70 -3.48 -5.64 -3.41
C GLN A 70 -5.00 -5.66 -3.66
N LYS A 71 -5.42 -5.89 -4.91
CA LYS A 71 -6.85 -6.00 -5.26
C LYS A 71 -7.54 -7.15 -4.55
N LEU A 72 -6.86 -8.29 -4.35
CA LEU A 72 -7.40 -9.40 -3.57
C LEU A 72 -7.56 -9.01 -2.09
N LEU A 73 -6.54 -8.40 -1.47
CA LEU A 73 -6.58 -7.94 -0.09
C LEU A 73 -7.79 -7.03 0.17
N PHE A 74 -7.96 -6.00 -0.66
CA PHE A 74 -9.06 -5.04 -0.50
C PHE A 74 -10.42 -5.55 -0.99
N GLY A 75 -10.44 -6.48 -1.95
CA GLY A 75 -11.66 -7.06 -2.49
C GLY A 75 -12.34 -8.07 -1.58
N TYR A 76 -11.57 -8.69 -0.68
CA TYR A 76 -12.02 -9.72 0.26
C TYR A 76 -11.68 -9.33 1.70
N SER A 77 -11.84 -8.04 2.03
CA SER A 77 -11.55 -7.54 3.38
C SER A 77 -12.66 -7.90 4.37
N ASP A 78 -12.34 -7.85 5.67
CA ASP A 78 -13.36 -8.00 6.74
C ASP A 78 -14.42 -6.89 6.75
N ALA A 79 -14.16 -5.77 6.05
CA ALA A 79 -15.11 -4.67 5.88
C ALA A 79 -15.89 -4.76 4.54
N GLY A 80 -15.80 -5.88 3.82
CA GLY A 80 -16.37 -6.06 2.49
C GLY A 80 -15.41 -5.69 1.36
N ASP A 81 -15.95 -5.45 0.16
CA ASP A 81 -15.17 -5.07 -1.02
C ASP A 81 -14.86 -3.57 -0.98
N LEU A 82 -13.59 -3.23 -0.72
CA LEU A 82 -13.10 -1.85 -0.67
C LEU A 82 -12.46 -1.38 -1.97
N ARG A 83 -12.37 -2.23 -3.01
CA ARG A 83 -11.77 -1.83 -4.30
C ARG A 83 -12.41 -0.58 -4.90
N PRO A 84 -13.74 -0.35 -4.80
CA PRO A 84 -14.35 0.87 -5.30
C PRO A 84 -13.86 2.16 -4.63
N LEU A 85 -13.25 2.09 -3.45
CA LEU A 85 -12.68 3.27 -2.77
C LEU A 85 -11.41 3.77 -3.45
N PHE A 86 -10.66 2.90 -4.14
CA PHE A 86 -9.37 3.23 -4.72
C PHE A 86 -9.47 3.60 -6.20
N SER A 87 -8.83 4.70 -6.56
CA SER A 87 -8.65 5.21 -7.93
C SER A 87 -7.51 4.50 -8.68
N GLY A 88 -6.60 3.82 -7.98
CA GLY A 88 -5.50 3.10 -8.61
C GLY A 88 -4.60 2.36 -7.63
N TYR A 89 -3.71 1.55 -8.17
CA TYR A 89 -2.78 0.69 -7.44
C TYR A 89 -1.42 0.73 -8.11
N PHE A 90 -0.37 0.83 -7.31
CA PHE A 90 1.02 0.84 -7.71
C PHE A 90 1.77 -0.26 -6.98
N ASP A 91 2.71 -0.90 -7.66
CA ASP A 91 3.62 -1.85 -7.05
C ASP A 91 5.08 -1.54 -7.44
N THR A 92 6.02 -2.44 -7.17
CA THR A 92 7.44 -2.21 -7.46
C THR A 92 7.77 -1.95 -8.94
N HIS A 93 6.84 -2.12 -9.88
CA HIS A 93 7.07 -1.77 -11.28
C HIS A 93 7.29 -0.26 -11.49
N VAL A 94 6.73 0.61 -10.64
CA VAL A 94 7.02 2.07 -10.70
C VAL A 94 8.35 2.46 -10.06
N GLY A 95 8.99 1.52 -9.35
CA GLY A 95 10.25 1.68 -8.63
C GLY A 95 10.19 1.20 -7.19
N ALA A 96 11.33 1.29 -6.49
CA ALA A 96 11.43 0.91 -5.08
C ALA A 96 10.87 2.00 -4.15
N LYS A 97 10.20 1.61 -3.05
CA LYS A 97 9.51 2.54 -2.13
C LYS A 97 10.43 3.54 -1.40
N ARG A 98 11.76 3.33 -1.42
CA ARG A 98 12.74 4.26 -0.83
C ARG A 98 13.44 5.12 -1.88
N ASP A 99 13.02 5.03 -3.14
CA ASP A 99 13.58 5.80 -4.24
C ASP A 99 12.63 6.95 -4.59
N VAL A 100 13.16 8.17 -4.58
CA VAL A 100 12.47 9.43 -4.95
C VAL A 100 11.88 9.33 -6.35
N ALA A 101 12.54 8.63 -7.27
CA ALA A 101 12.06 8.47 -8.64
C ALA A 101 10.70 7.77 -8.71
N SER A 102 10.43 6.82 -7.81
CA SER A 102 9.16 6.07 -7.77
C SER A 102 7.97 7.00 -7.53
N TYR A 103 8.10 7.95 -6.61
CA TYR A 103 7.06 8.93 -6.29
C TYR A 103 6.84 9.93 -7.43
N ARG A 104 7.92 10.34 -8.11
CA ARG A 104 7.82 11.18 -9.32
C ARG A 104 7.11 10.45 -10.45
N ASN A 105 7.41 9.17 -10.65
CA ASN A 105 6.74 8.32 -11.64
C ASN A 105 5.24 8.21 -11.35
N ILE A 106 4.87 7.94 -10.10
CA ILE A 106 3.46 7.86 -9.69
C ILE A 106 2.75 9.20 -9.93
N ALA A 107 3.31 10.32 -9.48
CA ALA A 107 2.71 11.65 -9.66
C ALA A 107 2.50 11.98 -11.15
N SER A 108 3.49 11.65 -11.99
CA SER A 108 3.38 11.82 -13.44
C SER A 108 2.33 10.91 -14.07
N GLU A 109 2.17 9.67 -13.61
CA GLU A 109 1.21 8.72 -14.15
C GLU A 109 -0.24 9.12 -13.82
N ILE A 110 -0.48 9.61 -12.59
CA ILE A 110 -1.81 10.07 -12.17
C ILE A 110 -2.14 11.50 -12.61
N GLY A 111 -1.13 12.26 -13.05
CA GLY A 111 -1.27 13.64 -13.50
C GLY A 111 -1.69 14.61 -12.40
N ILE A 112 -1.18 14.42 -11.18
CA ILE A 112 -1.44 15.27 -10.02
C ILE A 112 -0.12 15.90 -9.57
N ASP A 113 -0.15 17.19 -9.28
CA ASP A 113 1.03 17.91 -8.79
C ASP A 113 1.52 17.31 -7.46
N PRO A 114 2.84 17.17 -7.26
CA PRO A 114 3.40 16.57 -6.04
C PRO A 114 2.90 17.19 -4.74
N ASP A 115 2.72 18.52 -4.70
CA ASP A 115 2.25 19.27 -3.53
C ASP A 115 0.75 19.07 -3.23
N ALA A 116 -0.01 18.44 -4.14
CA ALA A 116 -1.38 18.03 -3.89
C ALA A 116 -1.49 16.58 -3.39
N LEU A 117 -0.36 15.88 -3.18
CA LEU A 117 -0.32 14.47 -2.79
C LEU A 117 0.15 14.29 -1.34
N LEU A 118 -0.61 13.48 -0.58
CA LEU A 118 -0.24 13.03 0.76
C LEU A 118 0.11 11.54 0.72
N PHE A 119 1.32 11.19 1.15
CA PHE A 119 1.74 9.80 1.33
C PHE A 119 1.66 9.37 2.80
N LEU A 120 1.01 8.23 3.03
CA LEU A 120 0.89 7.58 4.34
C LEU A 120 1.73 6.29 4.34
N SER A 121 2.66 6.17 5.29
CA SER A 121 3.48 4.97 5.47
C SER A 121 3.91 4.84 6.93
N ASP A 122 4.15 3.62 7.39
CA ASP A 122 4.77 3.33 8.69
C ASP A 122 6.29 3.49 8.66
N ILE A 123 6.90 3.45 7.47
CA ILE A 123 8.36 3.45 7.29
C ILE A 123 8.85 4.86 6.94
N HIS A 124 9.57 5.52 7.86
CA HIS A 124 10.03 6.89 7.64
C HIS A 124 10.92 7.06 6.39
N GLN A 125 11.74 6.06 6.01
CA GLN A 125 12.60 6.21 4.83
C GLN A 125 11.80 6.23 3.51
N GLU A 126 10.60 5.67 3.49
CA GLU A 126 9.70 5.81 2.34
C GLU A 126 9.10 7.21 2.31
N LEU A 127 8.74 7.75 3.47
CA LEU A 127 8.26 9.12 3.60
C LEU A 127 9.34 10.14 3.24
N ASP A 128 10.61 9.92 3.60
CA ASP A 128 11.73 10.77 3.18
C ASP A 128 11.84 10.87 1.66
N ALA A 129 11.68 9.74 0.97
CA ALA A 129 11.69 9.68 -0.49
C ALA A 129 10.49 10.43 -1.10
N ALA A 130 9.29 10.25 -0.54
CA ALA A 130 8.07 10.96 -0.97
C ALA A 130 8.19 12.48 -0.76
N ARG A 131 8.65 12.91 0.42
CA ARG A 131 8.90 14.32 0.75
C ARG A 131 9.93 14.94 -0.19
N THR A 132 11.01 14.23 -0.50
CA THR A 132 12.02 14.69 -1.48
C THR A 132 11.46 14.79 -2.90
N ALA A 133 10.41 14.02 -3.22
CA ALA A 133 9.67 14.14 -4.47
C ALA A 133 8.65 15.29 -4.47
N GLY A 134 8.49 16.01 -3.35
CA GLY A 134 7.58 17.15 -3.21
C GLY A 134 6.23 16.82 -2.58
N TRP A 135 6.02 15.59 -2.08
CA TRP A 135 4.75 15.17 -1.50
C TRP A 135 4.62 15.59 -0.04
N HIS A 136 3.39 15.86 0.40
CA HIS A 136 3.05 15.83 1.82
C HIS A 136 3.19 14.40 2.36
N THR A 137 3.49 14.29 3.66
CA THR A 137 3.79 13.01 4.29
C THR A 137 3.26 12.97 5.71
N CYS A 138 2.70 11.82 6.10
CA CYS A 138 2.31 11.53 7.46
C CYS A 138 2.68 10.08 7.78
N GLN A 139 3.37 9.89 8.89
CA GLN A 139 3.74 8.57 9.37
C GLN A 139 2.60 7.94 10.14
N LEU A 140 2.19 6.74 9.73
CA LEU A 140 1.14 5.99 10.38
C LEU A 140 1.73 4.78 11.10
N ILE A 141 1.97 4.91 12.40
CA ILE A 141 2.63 3.89 13.23
C ILE A 141 1.71 3.47 14.38
N ARG A 142 1.59 2.17 14.61
CA ARG A 142 0.71 1.63 15.67
C ARG A 142 1.40 1.49 17.02
N ASN A 143 2.73 1.54 17.02
CA ASN A 143 3.58 1.37 18.20
C ASN A 143 4.07 2.73 18.69
N ASP A 144 5.10 2.72 19.52
CA ASP A 144 5.78 3.91 20.02
C ASP A 144 6.27 4.82 18.89
N ALA A 145 6.36 6.11 19.19
CA ALA A 145 6.81 7.13 18.26
C ALA A 145 8.20 6.80 17.70
N ASP A 146 8.38 7.07 16.41
CA ASP A 146 9.65 6.94 15.73
C ASP A 146 10.48 8.19 15.97
N GLU A 147 11.38 8.15 16.95
CA GLU A 147 12.22 9.30 17.32
C GLU A 147 13.17 9.77 16.20
N GLN A 148 13.41 8.93 15.19
CA GLN A 148 14.26 9.28 14.04
C GLN A 148 13.47 10.01 12.95
N SER A 149 12.15 9.89 12.96
CA SER A 149 11.28 10.46 11.94
C SER A 149 10.99 11.93 12.20
N GLN A 150 11.04 12.72 11.13
CA GLN A 150 10.65 14.14 11.13
C GLN A 150 9.27 14.34 10.50
N HIS A 151 8.49 13.29 10.29
CA HIS A 151 7.14 13.36 9.72
C HIS A 151 6.10 13.52 10.84
N PRO A 152 4.98 14.22 10.60
CA PRO A 152 3.83 14.15 11.49
C PRO A 152 3.44 12.69 11.72
N GLN A 153 3.32 12.26 12.98
CA GLN A 153 3.06 10.87 13.33
C GLN A 153 1.67 10.75 13.93
N VAL A 154 0.89 9.80 13.41
CA VAL A 154 -0.42 9.44 13.94
C VAL A 154 -0.51 7.93 14.08
N ASN A 155 -1.35 7.47 15.00
CA ASN A 155 -1.54 6.05 15.25
C ASN A 155 -2.82 5.47 14.66
N ARG A 156 -3.66 6.31 14.04
CA ARG A 156 -4.93 5.93 13.44
C ARG A 156 -5.26 6.84 12.26
N PHE A 157 -6.00 6.30 11.30
CA PHE A 157 -6.40 7.04 10.10
C PHE A 157 -7.31 8.24 10.42
N ASP A 158 -8.21 8.09 11.40
CA ASP A 158 -9.15 9.12 11.83
C ASP A 158 -8.51 10.26 12.64
N HIS A 159 -7.21 10.17 12.92
CA HIS A 159 -6.43 11.24 13.54
C HIS A 159 -5.68 12.13 12.52
N ILE A 160 -5.76 11.82 11.23
CA ILE A 160 -5.13 12.62 10.17
C ILE A 160 -6.03 13.82 9.86
N ASP A 161 -5.57 15.02 10.21
CA ASP A 161 -6.20 16.26 9.76
C ASP A 161 -5.68 16.64 8.37
N LEU A 162 -6.53 16.47 7.36
CA LEU A 162 -6.19 16.82 5.97
C LEU A 162 -5.98 18.33 5.79
N GLY A 163 -6.53 19.17 6.66
CA GLY A 163 -6.36 20.62 6.62
C GLY A 163 -4.91 21.06 6.84
N GLU A 164 -4.10 20.27 7.54
CA GLU A 164 -2.67 20.54 7.74
C GLU A 164 -1.84 20.40 6.45
N PHE A 165 -2.41 19.76 5.42
CA PHE A 165 -1.77 19.48 4.15
C PHE A 165 -2.41 20.22 2.98
N ALA A 166 -3.48 20.99 3.22
CA ALA A 166 -4.06 21.87 2.22
C ALA A 166 -3.28 23.19 2.19
N SER A 167 -2.56 23.44 1.10
CA SER A 167 -1.90 24.73 0.84
C SER A 167 -2.90 25.81 0.40
#